data_AF-A0A5C7M0T2-F1
#
_entry.id   AF-A0A5C7M0T2-F1
#
_cell.length_a   1.000
_cell.length_b   1.000
_cell.length_c   1.000
_cell.angle_alpha   90.00
_cell.angle_beta   90.00
_cell.angle_gamma   90.00
#
_symmetry.space_group_name_H-M   'P 1'
#
loop_
_entity.id
_entity.type
_entity.pdbx_description
1 polymer ?
#
loop_
_entity_poly.entity_id
_entity_poly.type
_entity_poly.pdbx_seq_one_letter_code
_entity_poly.pdbx_strand_id
1 'polypeptide(L)'
;MGPEPRAAQDVARDRCQADVRKQLASPDSAQLSGVRSVAGALETDGQDMFPLMMDKPLKGVDRSRITVWNVSGTIDAKAEAGGTIHDPFTCRAYFVDGSLVDTLVLFDHAH
;
A
#
# COMPACT_ATOMS: atom_id res chain seq x y z
N MET A 1 13.42 -10.81 -16.52
CA MET A 1 12.25 -10.08 -17.06
C MET A 1 11.31 -9.84 -15.89
N GLY A 2 11.22 -8.61 -15.40
CA GLY A 2 10.21 -8.26 -14.39
C GLY A 2 8.80 -8.33 -14.99
N PRO A 3 7.74 -8.39 -14.15
CA PRO A 3 6.37 -8.34 -14.62
C PRO A 3 6.14 -7.12 -15.51
N GLU A 4 5.38 -7.29 -16.60
CA GLU A 4 4.94 -6.17 -17.41
C GLU A 4 4.20 -5.14 -16.53
N PRO A 5 4.25 -3.83 -16.85
CA PRO A 5 3.71 -2.78 -15.97
C PRO A 5 2.27 -3.01 -15.49
N ARG A 6 1.44 -3.66 -16.32
CA ARG A 6 0.07 -4.06 -15.97
C ARG A 6 0.01 -5.16 -14.90
N ALA A 7 0.89 -6.17 -15.01
CA ALA A 7 0.97 -7.23 -14.02
C ALA A 7 1.48 -6.71 -12.66
N ALA A 8 2.47 -5.81 -12.64
CA ALA A 8 2.94 -5.20 -11.40
C ALA A 8 1.86 -4.32 -10.73
N GLN A 9 1.08 -3.59 -11.54
CA GLN A 9 -0.06 -2.79 -11.09
C GLN A 9 -1.14 -3.65 -10.41
N ASP A 10 -1.51 -4.77 -11.01
CA ASP A 10 -2.50 -5.70 -10.45
C ASP A 10 -1.99 -6.36 -9.17
N VAL A 11 -0.72 -6.80 -9.15
CA VAL A 11 -0.09 -7.36 -7.94
C VAL A 11 -0.05 -6.33 -6.80
N ALA A 12 0.31 -5.09 -7.10
CA ALA A 12 0.29 -3.99 -6.13
C ALA A 12 -1.11 -3.79 -5.56
N ARG A 13 -2.11 -3.72 -6.45
CA ARG A 13 -3.52 -3.55 -6.07
C ARG A 13 -3.98 -4.64 -5.12
N ASP A 14 -3.77 -5.90 -5.49
CA ASP A 14 -4.30 -7.06 -4.77
C ASP A 14 -3.58 -7.22 -3.42
N ARG A 15 -2.26 -7.00 -3.39
CA ARG A 15 -1.50 -7.03 -2.14
C ARG A 15 -1.95 -5.92 -1.20
N CYS A 16 -2.04 -4.68 -1.67
CA CYS A 16 -2.43 -3.56 -0.84
C CYS A 16 -3.83 -3.73 -0.26
N GLN A 17 -4.79 -4.24 -1.03
CA GLN A 17 -6.12 -4.54 -0.50
C GLN A 17 -6.09 -5.58 0.61
N ALA A 18 -5.27 -6.63 0.47
CA ALA A 18 -5.13 -7.64 1.51
C ALA A 18 -4.51 -7.09 2.80
N ASP A 19 -3.47 -6.26 2.68
CA ASP A 19 -2.77 -5.71 3.84
C ASP A 19 -3.56 -4.59 4.53
N VAL A 20 -4.30 -3.78 3.78
CA VAL A 20 -5.30 -2.86 4.34
C VAL A 20 -6.32 -3.61 5.18
N ARG A 21 -6.93 -4.68 4.64
CA ARG A 21 -7.93 -5.47 5.37
C ARG A 21 -7.39 -6.05 6.68
N LYS A 22 -6.13 -6.49 6.70
CA LYS A 22 -5.48 -7.04 7.91
C LYS A 22 -5.32 -6.02 9.04
N GLN A 23 -5.31 -4.73 8.72
CA GLN A 23 -5.19 -3.67 9.72
C GLN A 23 -6.55 -3.17 10.23
N LEU A 24 -7.66 -3.66 9.66
CA LEU A 24 -9.00 -3.29 10.09
C LEU A 24 -9.46 -4.15 11.28
N ALA A 25 -10.26 -3.53 12.16
CA ALA A 25 -10.95 -4.18 13.28
C ALA A 25 -11.83 -5.36 12.87
N SER A 26 -12.53 -5.23 11.74
CA SER A 26 -13.47 -6.24 11.22
C SER A 26 -13.22 -6.52 9.74
N PRO A 27 -12.13 -7.26 9.39
CA PRO A 27 -11.66 -7.45 8.01
C PRO A 27 -12.72 -8.07 7.07
N ASP A 28 -13.49 -9.03 7.58
CA ASP A 28 -14.46 -9.80 6.78
C ASP A 28 -15.70 -8.98 6.42
N SER A 29 -16.00 -7.95 7.22
CA SER A 29 -17.11 -7.03 6.96
C SER A 29 -16.72 -5.82 6.12
N ALA A 30 -15.43 -5.62 5.90
CA ALA A 30 -14.91 -4.44 5.22
C ALA A 30 -15.05 -4.56 3.70
N GLN A 31 -15.56 -3.51 3.08
CA GLN A 31 -15.62 -3.36 1.64
C GLN A 31 -14.63 -2.29 1.19
N LEU A 32 -13.83 -2.62 0.18
CA LEU A 32 -12.92 -1.67 -0.46
C LEU A 32 -13.52 -1.30 -1.81
N SER A 33 -13.59 -0.01 -2.09
CA SER A 33 -14.18 0.53 -3.31
C SER A 33 -13.27 1.57 -3.95
N GLY A 34 -13.45 1.81 -5.26
CA GLY A 34 -12.68 2.80 -6.01
C GLY A 34 -11.17 2.56 -6.06
N VAL A 35 -10.72 1.32 -5.81
CA VAL A 35 -9.30 1.00 -5.68
C VAL A 35 -8.57 1.19 -7.01
N ARG A 36 -7.60 2.10 -7.02
CA ARG A 36 -6.76 2.42 -8.18
C ARG A 36 -5.29 2.33 -7.82
N SER A 37 -4.49 1.81 -8.73
CA SER A 37 -3.03 1.75 -8.60
C SER A 37 -2.40 2.65 -9.65
N VAL A 38 -1.53 3.56 -9.20
CA VAL A 38 -0.77 4.47 -10.07
C VAL A 38 0.71 4.38 -9.74
N ALA A 39 1.58 4.53 -10.73
CA ALA A 39 3.02 4.58 -10.48
C ALA A 39 3.33 5.82 -9.62
N GLY A 40 4.09 5.62 -8.55
CA GLY A 40 4.51 6.66 -7.61
C GLY A 40 6.01 6.92 -7.71
N ALA A 41 6.43 8.12 -7.29
CA ALA A 41 7.84 8.40 -7.07
C ALA A 41 8.26 7.90 -5.69
N LEU A 42 9.51 7.45 -5.55
CA LEU A 42 10.10 7.10 -4.25
C LEU A 42 10.37 8.39 -3.44
N GLU A 43 9.76 8.51 -2.27
CA GLU A 43 9.79 9.69 -1.40
C GLU A 43 10.78 9.48 -0.26
N THR A 44 12.07 9.69 -0.53
CA THR A 44 13.15 9.35 0.41
C THR A 44 13.15 10.14 1.71
N ASP A 45 12.56 11.33 1.69
CA ASP A 45 12.47 12.24 2.84
C ASP A 45 11.03 12.34 3.39
N GLY A 46 10.12 11.49 2.89
CA GLY A 46 8.71 11.48 3.23
C GLY A 46 8.26 10.11 3.75
N GLN A 47 7.17 9.60 3.17
CA GLN A 47 6.53 8.35 3.61
C GLN A 47 7.44 7.12 3.48
N ASP A 48 8.39 7.14 2.53
CA ASP A 48 9.28 6.01 2.27
C ASP A 48 10.56 6.04 3.12
N MET A 49 10.82 7.14 3.85
CA MET A 49 12.04 7.30 4.64
C MET A 49 12.21 6.17 5.66
N PHE A 50 11.15 5.83 6.40
CA PHE A 50 11.20 4.77 7.41
C PHE A 50 11.37 3.37 6.80
N PRO A 51 10.56 2.94 5.80
CA PRO A 51 10.79 1.69 5.10
C PRO A 51 12.21 1.55 4.53
N LEU A 52 12.76 2.62 3.93
CA LEU A 52 14.11 2.61 3.35
C LEU A 52 15.25 2.52 4.37
N MET A 53 15.05 2.99 5.60
CA MET A 53 16.10 2.98 6.64
C MET A 53 16.00 1.80 7.61
N MET A 54 14.77 1.39 7.92
CA MET A 54 14.48 0.46 9.01
C MET A 54 13.95 -0.88 8.53
N ASP A 55 13.23 -0.94 7.41
CA ASP A 55 12.63 -2.19 6.95
C ASP A 55 13.60 -3.06 6.15
N LYS A 56 13.75 -4.32 6.55
CA LYS A 56 14.76 -5.24 6.00
C LYS A 56 14.65 -5.48 4.50
N PRO A 57 13.45 -5.55 3.87
CA PRO A 57 13.34 -5.77 2.43
C PRO A 57 13.85 -4.60 1.59
N LEU A 58 13.87 -3.37 2.14
CA LEU A 58 14.24 -2.15 1.40
C LEU A 58 15.55 -1.52 1.89
N LYS A 59 15.97 -1.83 3.12
CA LYS A 59 17.20 -1.30 3.70
C LYS A 59 18.43 -1.69 2.90
N GLY A 60 19.16 -0.69 2.43
CA GLY A 60 20.40 -0.87 1.67
C GLY A 60 20.18 -1.26 0.20
N VAL A 61 18.93 -1.34 -0.27
CA VAL A 61 18.63 -1.49 -1.69
C VAL A 61 18.94 -0.19 -2.42
N ASP A 62 19.54 -0.30 -3.61
CA ASP A 62 19.76 0.85 -4.49
C ASP A 62 18.41 1.43 -4.91
N ARG A 63 18.20 2.72 -4.63
CA ARG A 63 16.95 3.44 -4.88
C ARG A 63 16.52 3.39 -6.35
N SER A 64 17.47 3.33 -7.28
CA SER A 64 17.20 3.24 -8.72
C SER A 64 16.54 1.93 -9.15
N ARG A 65 16.66 0.87 -8.33
CA ARG A 65 16.04 -0.44 -8.55
C ARG A 65 14.65 -0.55 -7.94
N ILE A 66 14.26 0.44 -7.13
CA ILE A 66 12.98 0.48 -6.44
C ILE A 66 11.97 1.19 -7.34
N THR A 67 10.86 0.50 -7.59
CA THR A 67 9.68 1.07 -8.22
C THR A 67 8.54 1.05 -7.22
N VAL A 68 7.73 2.11 -7.20
CA VAL A 68 6.65 2.27 -6.23
C VAL A 68 5.31 2.36 -6.95
N TRP A 69 4.33 1.67 -6.40
CA TRP A 69 2.93 1.80 -6.80
C TRP A 69 2.11 2.37 -5.65
N ASN A 70 1.41 3.48 -5.91
CA ASN A 70 0.48 4.08 -4.98
C ASN A 70 -0.91 3.53 -5.26
N VAL A 71 -1.43 2.75 -4.32
CA VAL A 71 -2.76 2.16 -4.35
C VAL A 71 -3.65 2.97 -3.43
N SER A 72 -4.67 3.62 -3.97
CA SER A 72 -5.64 4.40 -3.19
C SER A 72 -7.05 3.90 -3.43
N GLY A 73 -7.91 4.10 -2.45
CA GLY A 73 -9.33 3.79 -2.53
C GLY A 73 -10.03 4.22 -1.26
N THR A 74 -11.25 3.74 -1.07
CA THR A 74 -12.03 3.99 0.14
C THR A 74 -12.41 2.68 0.80
N ILE A 75 -12.48 2.69 2.12
CA ILE A 75 -12.88 1.55 2.94
C ILE A 75 -14.19 1.87 3.63
N ASP A 76 -15.16 0.98 3.45
CA ASP A 76 -16.35 0.88 4.28
C ASP A 76 -16.14 -0.26 5.28
N ALA A 77 -15.93 0.06 6.56
CA ALA A 77 -15.69 -0.95 7.60
C ALA A 77 -16.42 -0.63 8.89
N LYS A 78 -16.67 -1.63 9.73
CA LYS A 78 -17.17 -1.36 11.08
C LYS A 78 -16.06 -0.84 11.98
N ALA A 79 -16.28 0.30 12.61
CA ALA A 79 -15.46 0.80 13.70
C ALA A 79 -15.72 0.01 14.98
N GLU A 80 -14.69 -0.09 15.81
CA GLU A 80 -14.73 -0.66 17.16
C GLU A 80 -15.84 -0.03 18.03
N ALA A 81 -16.13 1.27 17.84
CA ALA A 81 -17.14 2.00 18.58
C ALA A 81 -18.59 1.74 18.13
N GLY A 82 -18.82 0.89 17.13
CA GLY A 82 -20.17 0.47 16.71
C GLY A 82 -20.82 1.28 15.57
N GLY A 83 -20.03 1.87 14.67
CA GLY A 83 -20.49 2.56 13.45
C GLY A 83 -19.80 2.04 12.19
N THR A 84 -20.18 2.54 11.01
CA THR A 84 -19.45 2.28 9.76
C THR A 84 -18.53 3.48 9.47
N ILE A 85 -17.24 3.23 9.29
CA ILE A 85 -16.26 4.21 8.80
C ILE A 85 -16.23 4.17 7.28
N HIS A 86 -16.03 5.34 6.67
CA HIS A 86 -15.87 5.52 5.24
C HIS A 86 -14.61 6.34 5.00
N ASP A 87 -13.46 5.67 5.08
CA ASP A 87 -12.17 6.35 5.17
C ASP A 87 -11.34 6.10 3.90
N PRO A 88 -10.72 7.14 3.32
CA PRO A 88 -9.75 6.94 2.26
C PRO A 88 -8.51 6.25 2.82
N PHE A 89 -7.91 5.40 2.01
CA PHE A 89 -6.61 4.79 2.31
C PHE A 89 -5.63 5.03 1.17
N THR A 90 -4.36 5.05 1.55
CA THR A 90 -3.25 4.94 0.61
C THR A 90 -2.35 3.79 1.05
N CYS A 91 -1.98 2.93 0.11
CA CYS A 91 -1.00 1.88 0.32
C CYS A 91 0.09 2.01 -0.75
N ARG A 92 1.34 2.00 -0.32
CA ARG A 92 2.51 2.03 -1.21
C ARG A 92 3.04 0.62 -1.33
N ALA A 93 3.17 0.10 -2.55
CA ALA A 93 3.76 -1.20 -2.82
C ALA A 93 5.13 -1.02 -3.46
N TYR A 94 6.14 -1.64 -2.87
CA TYR A 94 7.53 -1.50 -3.26
C TYR A 94 8.00 -2.72 -4.03
N PHE A 95 8.53 -2.48 -5.21
CA PHE A 95 9.07 -3.51 -6.08
C PHE A 95 10.56 -3.28 -6.30
N VAL A 96 11.36 -4.34 -6.16
CA VAL A 96 12.79 -4.34 -6.46
C VAL A 96 13.02 -5.24 -7.67
N ASP A 97 13.55 -4.67 -8.75
CA ASP A 97 13.72 -5.34 -10.05
C ASP A 97 12.44 -6.05 -10.55
N GLY A 98 11.28 -5.48 -10.23
CA GLY A 98 9.97 -6.01 -10.60
C GLY A 98 9.41 -7.09 -9.66
N SER A 99 10.07 -7.44 -8.57
CA SER A 99 9.48 -8.30 -7.53
C SER A 99 8.92 -7.47 -6.40
N LEU A 100 7.67 -7.70 -6.00
CA LEU A 100 7.07 -7.10 -4.82
C LEU A 100 7.83 -7.57 -3.57
N VAL A 101 8.40 -6.64 -2.81
CA VAL A 101 9.17 -6.96 -1.60
C VAL A 101 8.52 -6.47 -0.32
N ASP A 102 7.74 -5.41 -0.38
CA ASP A 102 7.13 -4.79 0.80
C ASP A 102 5.93 -3.90 0.44
N THR A 103 5.13 -3.57 1.45
CA THR A 103 4.00 -2.63 1.34
C THR A 103 3.86 -1.78 2.60
N LEU A 104 3.58 -0.50 2.43
CA LEU A 104 3.26 0.44 3.51
C LEU A 104 1.80 0.89 3.40
N VAL A 105 0.97 0.54 4.38
CA VAL A 105 -0.42 1.01 4.47
C VAL A 105 -0.46 2.29 5.31
N LEU A 106 -1.16 3.29 4.80
CA LEU A 106 -1.36 4.59 5.42
C LEU A 106 -2.86 4.88 5.44
N PHE A 107 -3.43 4.94 6.64
CA PHE A 107 -4.79 5.42 6.84
C PHE A 107 -4.76 6.93 7.03
N ASP A 108 -5.60 7.63 6.29
CA ASP A 108 -5.82 9.06 6.47
C ASP A 108 -6.92 9.22 7.53
N HIS A 109 -6.56 8.99 8.80
CA HIS A 109 -7.45 9.30 9.90
C HIS A 109 -7.35 10.80 10.12
N ALA A 110 -8.38 11.56 9.72
CA ALA A 110 -8.54 12.92 10.18
C ALA A 110 -8.61 12.88 11.72
N HIS A 111 -7.56 13.39 12.37
CA HIS A 111 -7.43 13.50 13.82
C HIS A 111 -8.50 14.41 14.44
#